data_AF-A0AAT9HLZ6-F1
#
_entry.id   AF-A0AAT9HLZ6-F1
#
_cell.length_a   1.000
_cell.length_b   1.000
_cell.length_c   1.000
_cell.angle_alpha   90.00
_cell.angle_beta   90.00
_cell.angle_gamma   90.00
#
_symmetry.space_group_name_H-M   'P 1'
#
loop_
_entity.id
_entity.type
_entity.pdbx_description
1 polymer ?
#
loop_
_entity_poly.entity_id
_entity_poly.type
_entity_poly.pdbx_seq_one_letter_code
_entity_poly.pdbx_strand_id
1 'polypeptide(L)'
;MAETPAQGREGGGPAAPQLRLDELLEGLQAHIAQVRATRDRVHTLLDAVLAIGSDLDLDVVLRRITESAVTLVDARYGALGVLGEEGRIRQFITVGMDEETVRRIGHYPEGQGILGLLIRKPEPLRLAELGRHPDSVGFPEDIRR
;
A
#
# COMPACT_ATOMS: atom_id res chain seq x y z
N MET A 1 58.21 23.72 -69.13
CA MET A 1 58.84 23.44 -67.83
C MET A 1 58.67 24.69 -66.98
N ALA A 2 58.04 24.74 -65.81
CA ALA A 2 57.46 23.69 -64.96
C ALA A 2 56.41 24.33 -64.03
N GLU A 3 55.39 23.54 -63.68
CA GLU A 3 54.63 23.47 -62.42
C GLU A 3 53.71 24.64 -61.94
N THR A 4 52.40 24.43 -62.12
CA THR A 4 51.32 24.64 -61.13
C THR A 4 51.56 23.78 -59.86
N PRO A 5 50.77 23.83 -58.75
CA PRO A 5 49.78 24.80 -58.23
C PRO A 5 49.97 25.10 -56.72
N ALA A 6 49.17 26.02 -56.14
CA ALA A 6 48.54 25.76 -54.83
C ALA A 6 47.40 26.75 -54.56
N GLN A 7 46.18 26.23 -54.67
CA GLN A 7 44.99 26.75 -54.00
C GLN A 7 45.24 26.85 -52.49
N GLY A 8 44.76 27.91 -51.88
CA GLY A 8 44.85 28.02 -50.43
C GLY A 8 44.03 29.16 -49.88
N ARG A 9 42.74 28.88 -49.67
CA ARG A 9 41.87 29.46 -48.62
C ARG A 9 41.52 30.94 -48.91
N GLU A 10 40.28 31.38 -48.73
CA GLU A 10 39.60 31.49 -47.45
C GLU A 10 38.09 31.65 -47.66
N GLY A 11 37.31 31.00 -46.81
CA GLY A 11 35.86 31.15 -46.74
C GLY A 11 35.32 30.68 -45.38
N GLY A 12 36.07 30.97 -44.30
CA GLY A 12 35.66 30.70 -42.92
C GLY A 12 34.88 31.88 -42.35
N GLY A 13 33.59 31.94 -42.62
CA GLY A 13 32.62 32.79 -41.89
C GLY A 13 32.19 32.14 -40.57
N PRO A 14 31.65 32.90 -39.60
CA PRO A 14 31.80 32.62 -38.17
C PRO A 14 30.87 31.52 -37.65
N ALA A 15 31.42 30.33 -37.38
CA ALA A 15 30.73 29.21 -36.72
C ALA A 15 30.58 29.35 -35.18
N ALA A 16 31.05 30.47 -34.61
CA ALA A 16 31.16 30.67 -33.16
C ALA A 16 29.87 31.08 -32.40
N PRO A 17 28.86 31.77 -32.99
CA PRO A 17 27.66 32.15 -32.22
C PRO A 17 26.66 31.01 -32.05
N GLN A 18 26.61 30.07 -32.99
CA GLN A 18 25.63 28.97 -33.03
C GLN A 18 25.98 27.88 -32.00
N LEU A 19 27.25 27.44 -31.95
CA LEU A 19 27.72 26.48 -30.92
C LEU A 19 27.43 26.95 -29.48
N ARG A 20 27.59 28.25 -29.22
CA ARG A 20 27.37 28.84 -27.89
C ARG A 20 25.89 28.88 -27.50
N LEU A 21 24.99 29.00 -28.48
CA LEU A 21 23.55 28.91 -28.25
C LEU A 21 23.15 27.46 -27.96
N ASP A 22 23.74 26.50 -28.67
CA ASP A 22 23.47 25.07 -28.48
C ASP A 22 23.87 24.59 -27.08
N GLU A 23 25.06 24.97 -26.58
CA GLU A 23 25.50 24.66 -25.21
C GLU A 23 24.59 25.27 -24.13
N LEU A 24 24.09 26.49 -24.36
CA LEU A 24 23.16 27.15 -23.44
C LEU A 24 21.78 26.48 -23.45
N LEU A 25 21.32 26.02 -24.61
CA LEU A 25 20.08 25.27 -24.75
C LEU A 25 20.19 23.89 -24.08
N GLU A 26 21.32 23.19 -24.25
CA GLU A 26 21.60 21.93 -23.56
C GLU A 26 21.64 22.12 -22.04
N GLY A 27 22.29 23.18 -21.55
CA GLY A 27 22.32 23.52 -20.12
C GLY A 27 20.93 23.83 -19.56
N LEU A 28 20.11 24.57 -20.30
CA LEU A 28 18.72 24.85 -19.91
C LEU A 28 17.86 23.58 -19.90
N GLN A 29 18.01 22.72 -20.90
CA GLN A 29 17.32 21.42 -20.95
C GLN A 29 17.71 20.54 -19.76
N ALA A 30 18.99 20.46 -19.44
CA ALA A 30 19.49 19.72 -18.28
C ALA A 30 18.93 20.28 -16.96
N HIS A 31 18.86 21.61 -16.83
CA HIS A 31 18.29 22.24 -15.65
C HIS A 31 16.78 21.98 -15.51
N ILE A 32 16.03 22.08 -16.60
CA ILE A 32 14.60 21.73 -16.63
C ILE A 32 14.38 20.26 -16.25
N ALA A 33 15.24 19.36 -16.75
CA ALA A 33 15.17 17.94 -16.41
C ALA A 33 15.43 17.70 -14.91
N GLN A 34 16.41 18.37 -14.31
CA GLN A 34 16.67 18.29 -12.87
C GLN A 34 15.50 18.80 -12.03
N VAL A 35 14.91 19.94 -12.41
CA VAL A 35 13.76 20.53 -11.70
C VAL A 35 12.56 19.58 -11.77
N ARG A 36 12.29 19.00 -12.95
CA ARG A 36 11.24 17.99 -13.13
C ARG A 36 11.49 16.76 -12.28
N ALA A 37 12.69 16.19 -12.33
CA ALA A 37 13.04 15.01 -11.53
C ALA A 37 12.88 15.25 -10.02
N THR A 38 13.25 16.45 -9.55
CA THR A 38 13.06 16.84 -8.14
C THR A 38 11.59 16.95 -7.79
N ARG A 39 10.79 17.58 -8.66
CA ARG A 39 9.33 17.72 -8.48
C ARG A 39 8.65 16.36 -8.42
N ASP A 40 8.98 15.46 -9.33
CA ASP A 40 8.41 14.11 -9.40
C ASP A 40 8.73 13.32 -8.13
N ARG A 41 9.97 13.40 -7.64
CA ARG A 41 10.39 12.76 -6.39
C ARG A 41 9.62 13.29 -5.17
N VAL A 42 9.36 14.60 -5.11
CA VAL A 42 8.53 15.20 -4.04
C VAL A 42 7.08 14.73 -4.14
N HIS A 43 6.52 14.62 -5.36
CA HIS A 43 5.16 14.11 -5.53
C HIS A 43 5.04 12.66 -5.07
N THR A 44 5.98 11.78 -5.47
CA THR A 44 5.98 10.39 -5.02
C THR A 44 6.09 10.26 -3.50
N LEU A 45 6.88 11.12 -2.84
CA LEU A 45 6.98 11.12 -1.38
C LEU A 45 5.67 11.57 -0.73
N LEU A 46 5.03 12.62 -1.27
CA LEU A 46 3.74 13.10 -0.78
C LEU A 46 2.67 12.01 -0.92
N ASP A 47 2.60 11.34 -2.07
CA ASP A 47 1.66 10.24 -2.31
C ASP A 47 1.88 9.10 -1.30
N ALA A 48 3.13 8.75 -1.01
CA ALA A 48 3.45 7.73 -0.01
C ALA A 48 3.02 8.14 1.41
N VAL A 49 3.25 9.40 1.81
CA VAL A 49 2.84 9.91 3.12
C VAL A 49 1.32 9.95 3.24
N LEU A 50 0.62 10.39 2.19
CA LEU A 50 -0.84 10.40 2.14
C LEU A 50 -1.41 8.99 2.24
N ALA A 51 -0.85 8.02 1.50
CA ALA A 51 -1.27 6.62 1.57
C ALA A 51 -1.11 6.04 2.98
N ILE A 52 0.02 6.29 3.64
CA ILE A 52 0.26 5.83 5.02
C ILE A 52 -0.71 6.50 6.00
N GLY A 53 -0.97 7.81 5.83
CA GLY A 53 -1.94 8.54 6.65
C GLY A 53 -3.36 7.96 6.51
N SER A 54 -3.80 7.72 5.27
CA SER A 54 -5.12 7.13 5.01
C SER A 54 -5.27 5.70 5.54
N ASP A 55 -4.20 4.89 5.48
CA ASP A 55 -4.22 3.53 6.04
C ASP A 55 -4.33 3.56 7.57
N LEU A 56 -3.64 4.48 8.23
CA LEU A 56 -3.74 4.69 9.68
C LEU A 56 -5.14 5.18 10.09
N ASP A 57 -5.72 6.08 9.31
CA ASP A 57 -7.09 6.56 9.54
C ASP A 57 -8.11 5.44 9.39
N LEU A 58 -7.94 4.55 8.41
CA LEU A 58 -8.82 3.40 8.21
C LEU A 58 -8.80 2.44 9.39
N ASP A 59 -7.61 2.07 9.91
CA ASP A 59 -7.50 1.19 11.08
C ASP A 59 -8.22 1.79 12.30
N VAL A 60 -8.05 3.09 12.54
CA VAL A 60 -8.71 3.81 13.64
C VAL A 60 -10.24 3.79 13.46
N VAL A 61 -10.74 4.04 12.25
CA VAL A 61 -12.18 4.04 11.96
C VAL A 61 -12.76 2.63 12.16
N LEU A 62 -12.14 1.59 11.61
CA LEU A 62 -12.61 0.21 11.71
C LEU A 62 -12.60 -0.29 13.17
N ARG A 63 -11.59 0.10 13.95
CA ARG A 63 -11.55 -0.18 15.39
C ARG A 63 -12.72 0.48 16.12
N ARG A 64 -12.99 1.77 15.88
CA ARG A 64 -14.12 2.48 16.51
C ARG A 64 -15.48 1.88 16.14
N ILE A 65 -15.65 1.45 14.89
CA ILE A 65 -16.86 0.75 14.45
C ILE A 65 -17.02 -0.55 15.24
N THR A 66 -15.94 -1.33 15.37
CA THR A 66 -15.94 -2.60 16.11
C THR A 66 -16.25 -2.39 17.59
N GLU A 67 -15.62 -1.40 18.23
CA GLU A 67 -15.87 -1.02 19.63
C GLU A 67 -17.33 -0.59 19.86
N SER A 68 -17.87 0.21 18.95
CA SER A 68 -19.26 0.64 19.00
C SER A 68 -20.21 -0.55 18.87
N ALA A 69 -19.95 -1.46 17.91
CA ALA A 69 -20.75 -2.65 17.72
C ALA A 69 -20.73 -3.58 18.95
N VAL A 70 -19.55 -3.81 19.53
CA VAL A 70 -19.38 -4.60 20.76
C VAL A 70 -20.18 -4.00 21.92
N THR A 71 -20.09 -2.67 22.09
CA THR A 71 -20.83 -1.95 23.13
C THR A 71 -22.34 -2.03 22.92
N LEU A 72 -22.81 -1.87 21.66
CA LEU A 72 -24.23 -1.90 21.31
C LEU A 72 -24.91 -3.25 21.59
N VAL A 73 -24.17 -4.35 21.46
CA VAL A 73 -24.69 -5.70 21.67
C VAL A 73 -24.30 -6.30 23.03
N ASP A 74 -23.66 -5.52 23.90
CA ASP A 74 -23.13 -5.95 25.20
C ASP A 74 -22.25 -7.21 25.09
N ALA A 75 -21.40 -7.26 24.06
CA ALA A 75 -20.46 -8.35 23.85
C ALA A 75 -19.19 -8.15 24.68
N ARG A 76 -18.59 -9.27 25.12
CA ARG A 76 -17.28 -9.24 25.80
C ARG A 76 -16.11 -9.03 24.83
N TYR A 77 -16.25 -9.52 23.61
CA TYR A 77 -15.22 -9.48 22.57
C TYR A 77 -15.86 -9.24 21.21
N GLY A 78 -15.12 -8.60 20.30
CA GLY A 78 -15.52 -8.45 18.91
C GLY A 78 -14.32 -8.51 17.97
N ALA A 79 -14.59 -8.89 16.73
CA ALA A 79 -13.59 -8.88 15.68
C ALA A 79 -14.18 -8.45 14.34
N LEU A 80 -13.39 -7.73 13.55
CA LEU A 80 -13.73 -7.28 12.20
C LEU A 80 -12.63 -7.71 11.23
N GLY A 81 -13.00 -8.54 10.26
CA GLY A 81 -12.11 -8.97 9.18
C GLY A 81 -12.38 -8.19 7.90
N VAL A 82 -11.32 -7.64 7.31
CA VAL A 82 -11.35 -7.02 5.98
C VAL A 82 -10.83 -8.03 4.98
N LEU A 83 -11.64 -8.37 3.97
CA LEU A 83 -11.24 -9.25 2.89
C LEU A 83 -10.42 -8.48 1.86
N GLY A 84 -9.27 -9.02 1.50
CA GLY A 84 -8.47 -8.60 0.36
C GLY A 84 -8.79 -9.41 -0.89
N GLU A 85 -7.85 -9.44 -1.82
CA GLU A 85 -7.94 -10.23 -3.04
C GLU A 85 -8.01 -11.74 -2.71
N GLU A 86 -8.64 -12.51 -3.61
CA GLU A 86 -8.79 -13.97 -3.49
C GLU A 86 -9.52 -14.46 -2.22
N GLY A 87 -10.23 -13.59 -1.51
CA GLY A 87 -10.97 -13.97 -0.29
C GLY A 87 -10.09 -14.20 0.94
N ARG A 88 -8.84 -13.72 0.92
CA ARG A 88 -7.96 -13.75 2.09
C ARG A 88 -8.24 -12.57 3.01
N ILE A 89 -8.07 -12.76 4.31
CA ILE A 89 -8.18 -11.67 5.27
C ILE A 89 -6.93 -10.79 5.16
N ARG A 90 -7.10 -9.54 4.73
CA ARG A 90 -6.03 -8.55 4.63
C ARG A 90 -5.75 -7.87 5.97
N GLN A 91 -6.80 -7.66 6.77
CA GLN A 91 -6.70 -7.00 8.06
C GLN A 91 -7.72 -7.60 9.02
N PHE A 92 -7.34 -7.74 10.28
CA PHE A 92 -8.20 -8.31 11.31
C PHE A 92 -8.07 -7.50 12.59
N ILE A 93 -9.14 -6.79 12.93
CA ILE A 93 -9.22 -5.93 14.11
C ILE A 93 -9.92 -6.70 15.21
N THR A 94 -9.36 -6.72 16.41
CA THR A 94 -9.96 -7.32 17.61
C THR A 94 -10.16 -6.28 18.70
N VAL A 95 -11.25 -6.43 19.45
CA VAL A 95 -11.65 -5.56 20.57
C VAL A 95 -12.02 -6.43 21.77
N GLY A 96 -11.59 -6.01 22.95
CA GLY A 96 -11.89 -6.67 24.23
C GLY A 96 -10.96 -7.83 24.56
N MET A 97 -10.17 -8.35 23.62
CA MET A 97 -9.16 -9.39 23.87
C MET A 97 -7.81 -8.76 24.23
N ASP A 98 -7.10 -9.34 25.19
CA ASP A 98 -5.72 -8.92 25.47
C ASP A 98 -4.77 -9.40 24.37
N GLU A 99 -3.64 -8.70 24.22
CA GLU A 99 -2.68 -9.03 23.16
C GLU A 99 -2.06 -10.43 23.36
N GLU A 100 -1.99 -10.93 24.59
CA GLU A 100 -1.48 -12.27 24.87
C GLU A 100 -2.40 -13.36 24.31
N THR A 101 -3.71 -13.21 24.48
CA THR A 101 -4.74 -14.08 23.91
C THR A 101 -4.72 -14.01 22.39
N VAL A 102 -4.61 -12.80 21.80
CA VAL A 102 -4.49 -12.64 20.35
C VAL A 102 -3.24 -13.34 19.81
N ARG A 103 -2.09 -13.19 20.48
CA ARG A 103 -0.84 -13.89 20.11
C ARG A 103 -0.97 -15.42 20.25
N ARG A 104 -1.68 -15.92 21.27
CA ARG A 104 -1.91 -17.36 21.47
C ARG A 104 -2.78 -18.01 20.39
N ILE A 105 -3.68 -17.25 19.77
CA ILE A 105 -4.46 -17.71 18.61
C ILE A 105 -3.55 -17.91 17.37
N GLY A 106 -2.41 -17.23 17.34
CA GLY A 106 -1.25 -17.58 16.50
C GLY A 106 -1.32 -17.07 15.06
N HIS A 107 -2.32 -17.47 14.28
CA HIS A 107 -2.47 -17.07 12.88
C HIS A 107 -3.86 -16.50 12.62
N TYR A 108 -3.93 -15.44 11.81
CA TYR A 108 -5.22 -14.98 11.30
C TYR A 108 -5.86 -16.08 10.46
N PRO A 109 -7.18 -16.29 10.58
CA PRO A 109 -7.84 -17.38 9.89
C PRO A 109 -7.66 -17.26 8.37
N GLU A 110 -7.04 -18.26 7.76
CA GLU A 110 -6.75 -18.31 6.31
C GLU A 110 -8.00 -18.68 5.47
N GLY A 111 -9.18 -18.23 5.89
CA GLY A 111 -10.45 -18.62 5.28
C GLY A 111 -10.90 -20.05 5.64
N GLN A 112 -10.32 -20.63 6.70
CA GLN A 112 -10.75 -21.91 7.25
C GLN A 112 -11.66 -21.70 8.48
N GLY A 113 -12.50 -22.70 8.71
CA GLY A 113 -13.43 -22.74 9.82
C GLY A 113 -14.67 -21.84 9.72
N ILE A 114 -15.24 -21.43 10.86
CA ILE A 114 -16.49 -20.65 10.92
C ILE A 114 -16.35 -19.30 10.21
N LEU A 115 -15.22 -18.60 10.36
CA LEU A 115 -14.98 -17.37 9.59
C LEU A 115 -14.89 -17.66 8.08
N GLY A 116 -14.28 -18.78 7.69
CA GLY A 116 -14.26 -19.24 6.31
C GLY A 116 -15.65 -19.56 5.74
N LEU A 117 -16.54 -20.10 6.58
CA LEU A 117 -17.94 -20.34 6.22
C LEU A 117 -18.65 -19.01 5.91
N LEU A 118 -18.44 -17.98 6.73
CA LEU A 118 -19.05 -16.65 6.53
C LEU A 118 -18.55 -15.95 5.26
N ILE A 119 -17.31 -16.23 4.83
CA ILE A 119 -16.78 -15.74 3.55
C ILE A 119 -17.52 -16.40 2.38
N ARG A 120 -17.77 -17.72 2.45
CA ARG A 120 -18.47 -18.47 1.39
C ARG A 120 -19.99 -18.27 1.41
N LYS A 121 -20.57 -18.06 2.59
CA LYS A 121 -22.00 -17.89 2.85
C LYS A 121 -22.19 -16.67 3.75
N PRO A 122 -22.38 -15.47 3.17
CA PRO A 122 -22.43 -14.20 3.91
C PRO A 122 -23.81 -14.00 4.57
N GLU A 123 -24.19 -14.91 5.45
CA GLU A 123 -25.41 -14.86 6.24
C GLU A 123 -25.07 -14.74 7.74
N PRO A 124 -25.86 -14.00 8.54
CA PRO A 124 -25.63 -13.92 9.97
C PRO A 124 -25.73 -15.31 10.62
N LEU A 125 -24.66 -15.70 11.34
CA LEU A 125 -24.59 -16.97 12.06
C LEU A 125 -24.50 -16.72 13.56
N ARG A 126 -25.49 -17.19 14.32
CA ARG A 126 -25.49 -17.18 15.78
C ARG A 126 -25.34 -18.60 16.30
N LEU A 127 -24.27 -18.85 17.05
CA LEU A 127 -23.97 -20.14 17.65
C LEU A 127 -24.04 -20.02 19.17
N ALA A 128 -24.59 -21.04 19.82
CA ALA A 128 -24.63 -21.10 21.28
C ALA A 128 -23.28 -21.50 21.88
N GLU A 129 -22.56 -22.40 21.20
CA GLU A 129 -21.23 -22.87 21.58
C GLU A 129 -20.38 -22.99 20.32
N LEU A 130 -19.27 -22.25 20.25
CA LEU A 130 -18.46 -22.15 19.03
C LEU A 130 -17.77 -23.48 18.72
N GLY A 131 -17.28 -24.17 19.76
CA GLY A 131 -16.56 -25.43 19.65
C GLY A 131 -17.39 -26.64 19.19
N ARG A 132 -18.72 -26.54 19.18
CA ARG A 132 -19.62 -27.61 18.73
C ARG A 132 -19.92 -27.56 17.24
N HIS A 133 -19.53 -26.48 16.57
CA HIS A 133 -19.74 -26.36 15.13
C HIS A 133 -18.76 -27.28 14.37
N PRO A 134 -19.21 -28.08 13.40
CA PRO A 134 -18.35 -29.02 12.67
C PRO A 134 -17.20 -28.31 11.92
N ASP A 135 -17.41 -27.06 11.52
CA ASP A 135 -16.39 -26.21 10.90
C ASP A 135 -15.56 -25.41 11.93
N SER A 136 -15.54 -25.74 13.22
CA SER A 136 -14.71 -25.01 14.19
C SER A 136 -13.25 -25.45 14.11
N VAL A 137 -12.34 -24.52 13.77
CA VAL A 137 -10.88 -24.73 13.76
C VAL A 137 -10.15 -23.49 14.31
N GLY A 138 -8.98 -23.69 14.90
CA GLY A 138 -8.08 -22.60 15.30
C GLY A 138 -8.29 -21.98 16.69
N PHE A 139 -9.19 -22.53 17.53
CA PHE A 139 -9.41 -22.03 18.89
C PHE A 139 -8.62 -22.83 19.94
N PRO A 140 -7.88 -22.14 20.84
CA PRO A 140 -7.33 -22.74 22.06
C PRO A 140 -8.41 -23.45 22.89
N GLU A 141 -8.06 -24.56 23.57
CA GLU A 141 -9.03 -25.40 24.31
C GLU A 141 -9.80 -24.64 25.39
N ASP A 142 -9.22 -23.57 25.93
CA ASP A 142 -9.77 -22.71 26.99
C ASP A 142 -10.84 -21.72 26.50
N ILE A 143 -10.96 -21.49 25.18
CA ILE A 143 -11.86 -20.49 24.58
C ILE A 143 -13.08 -21.15 23.89
N ARG A 144 -13.18 -22.49 23.91
CA ARG A 144 -14.16 -23.29 23.15
C ARG A 144 -15.64 -23.20 23.59
N ARG A 145 -16.01 -22.23 24.44
CA ARG A 145 -17.37 -22.11 24.99
C ARG A 145 -18.43 -21.69 23.97
#